data_AF-A0A2E8XYA9-F1
#
_entry.id   AF-A0A2E8XYA9-F1
#
_cell.length_a   1.000
_cell.length_b   1.000
_cell.length_c   1.000
_cell.angle_alpha   90.00
_cell.angle_beta   90.00
_cell.angle_gamma   90.00
#
_symmetry.space_group_name_H-M   'P 1'
#
loop_
_entity.id
_entity.type
_entity.pdbx_description
1 polymer ?
#
loop_
_entity_poly.entity_id
_entity_poly.type
_entity_poly.pdbx_seq_one_letter_code
_entity_poly.pdbx_strand_id
1 'polypeptide(L)'
;MKTGAVVVTDIVGYSKLTGDNQELALELLTEHDSIILKSIDNYNGKSLVNRGDGFVIFFSDSAKAILCSIDIQTKIKKRNKLSVKNRKFKIRIGIHTGKYQIQNGEYHGECVDVASELEPLAPKGGILISSILNTEVEYVRNIFTREYNTFKINKSNQKTYEVFNNIIDWYPKSKKIYVSDEKKYLVKMHYFYDKGDYSASIKFANSIFESTKNKKLKDEILGFLCNSFISTGRTDYANQIIKEIKKNYPKKINNELKAHYLKLEAHILSNNGKFKKANSVYAETLEILDSIQSKYYNEVLFYSLINLFLNSSLSLDIFNSRIQKLKNDKYKILIDIIGLILKGQKVTDSLIKKINKISKNQNKSYAFWLLSQYYTSCNMINESYEYETKAQNNLELCLDNISDIELRNNFKKNILVHKKIFTESSVKIDDLFDFKDYENIDNGIAQNLSSINFKFCINCGKENTTNSTFCLACNTDLKKDSYQ
;
A
#
# COMPACT_ATOMS: atom_id res chain seq x y z
N MET A 1 22.62 -26.77 -22.05
CA MET A 1 21.30 -26.09 -22.18
C MET A 1 20.97 -25.41 -20.86
N LYS A 2 20.45 -24.18 -20.91
CA LYS A 2 19.97 -23.44 -19.73
C LYS A 2 18.46 -23.25 -19.84
N THR A 3 17.78 -23.01 -18.71
CA THR A 3 16.36 -22.62 -18.66
C THR A 3 16.27 -21.18 -18.17
N GLY A 4 15.33 -20.43 -18.72
CA GLY A 4 15.04 -19.07 -18.29
C GLY A 4 13.87 -18.46 -19.05
N ALA A 5 13.56 -17.21 -18.73
CA ALA A 5 12.49 -16.46 -19.34
C ALA A 5 13.01 -15.50 -20.42
N VAL A 6 12.25 -15.38 -21.50
CA VAL A 6 12.48 -14.45 -22.60
C VAL A 6 11.34 -13.45 -22.62
N VAL A 7 11.67 -12.18 -22.61
CA VAL A 7 10.75 -11.05 -22.79
C VAL A 7 10.97 -10.48 -24.17
N VAL A 8 9.89 -10.34 -24.96
CA VAL A 8 9.90 -9.64 -26.24
C VAL A 8 8.97 -8.44 -26.13
N THR A 9 9.44 -7.28 -26.58
CA THR A 9 8.70 -6.01 -26.53
C THR A 9 8.67 -5.37 -27.90
N ASP A 10 7.61 -4.60 -28.19
CA ASP A 10 7.49 -3.80 -29.41
C ASP A 10 6.59 -2.56 -29.20
N ILE A 11 6.91 -1.45 -29.87
CA ILE A 11 6.10 -0.22 -29.87
C ILE A 11 4.92 -0.36 -30.83
N VAL A 12 3.71 -0.19 -30.28
CA VAL A 12 2.48 -0.29 -31.06
C VAL A 12 2.39 0.80 -32.12
N GLY A 13 2.47 0.39 -33.39
CA GLY A 13 2.24 1.28 -34.55
C GLY A 13 3.43 2.16 -34.89
N TYR A 14 4.64 1.77 -34.48
CA TYR A 14 5.85 2.56 -34.70
C TYR A 14 6.14 2.82 -36.18
N SER A 15 6.07 1.81 -37.05
CA SER A 15 6.35 2.00 -38.49
C SER A 15 5.45 3.05 -39.14
N LYS A 16 4.18 3.14 -38.71
CA LYS A 16 3.25 4.17 -39.17
C LYS A 16 3.69 5.56 -38.66
N LEU A 17 4.06 5.66 -37.38
CA LEU A 17 4.55 6.91 -36.81
C LEU A 17 5.81 7.40 -37.52
N THR A 18 6.75 6.51 -37.85
CA THR A 18 7.97 6.87 -38.60
C THR A 18 7.64 7.44 -39.97
N GLY A 19 6.66 6.89 -40.68
CA GLY A 19 6.20 7.41 -41.97
C GLY A 19 5.49 8.77 -41.87
N ASP A 20 4.70 8.98 -40.81
CA ASP A 20 3.92 10.22 -40.60
C ASP A 20 4.80 11.37 -40.05
N ASN A 21 5.72 11.07 -39.11
CA ASN A 21 6.60 12.05 -38.47
C ASN A 21 7.86 11.37 -37.91
N GLN A 22 8.93 11.37 -38.71
CA GLN A 22 10.19 10.71 -38.38
C GLN A 22 10.90 11.30 -37.15
N GLU A 23 10.88 12.62 -36.98
CA GLU A 23 11.54 13.30 -35.85
C GLU A 23 10.88 12.89 -34.52
N LEU A 24 9.55 12.93 -34.45
CA LEU A 24 8.80 12.48 -33.29
C LEU A 24 9.02 10.99 -33.01
N ALA A 25 9.10 10.16 -34.05
CA ALA A 25 9.37 8.72 -33.89
C ALA A 25 10.71 8.47 -33.18
N LEU A 26 11.78 9.15 -33.62
CA LEU A 26 13.12 9.02 -33.05
C LEU A 26 13.18 9.52 -31.59
N GLU A 27 12.48 10.62 -31.27
CA GLU A 27 12.37 11.09 -29.89
C GLU A 27 11.67 10.06 -29.00
N LEU A 28 10.51 9.54 -29.43
CA LEU A 28 9.77 8.55 -28.66
C LEU A 28 10.57 7.25 -28.49
N LEU A 29 11.33 6.86 -29.51
CA LEU A 29 12.22 5.69 -29.44
C LEU A 29 13.34 5.91 -28.40
N THR A 30 13.98 7.07 -28.39
CA THR A 30 15.03 7.40 -27.42
C THR A 30 14.51 7.33 -25.99
N GLU A 31 13.32 7.88 -25.75
CA GLU A 31 12.71 7.83 -24.42
C GLU A 31 12.21 6.42 -24.04
N HIS A 32 11.71 5.65 -25.02
CA HIS A 32 11.35 4.24 -24.87
C HIS A 32 12.56 3.41 -24.39
N ASP A 33 13.69 3.53 -25.09
CA ASP A 33 14.92 2.79 -24.79
C ASP A 33 15.43 3.14 -23.39
N SER A 34 15.43 4.43 -23.04
CA SER A 34 15.83 4.88 -21.70
C SER A 34 14.98 4.26 -20.58
N ILE A 35 13.67 4.13 -20.78
CA ILE A 35 12.76 3.52 -19.80
C ILE A 35 13.04 2.02 -19.68
N ILE A 36 13.16 1.32 -20.80
CA ILE A 36 13.34 -0.14 -20.82
C ILE A 36 14.71 -0.52 -20.24
N LEU A 37 15.79 0.12 -20.67
CA LEU A 37 17.15 -0.17 -20.19
C LEU A 37 17.26 -0.04 -18.67
N LYS A 38 16.74 1.06 -18.10
CA LYS A 38 16.71 1.26 -16.64
C LYS A 38 15.94 0.17 -15.90
N SER A 39 14.85 -0.33 -16.49
CA SER A 39 14.09 -1.43 -15.89
C SER A 39 14.85 -2.77 -16.03
N ILE A 40 15.52 -3.02 -17.14
CA ILE A 40 16.31 -4.24 -17.32
C ILE A 40 17.41 -4.34 -16.26
N ASP A 41 18.13 -3.24 -16.03
CA ASP A 41 19.22 -3.17 -15.06
C ASP A 41 18.71 -3.46 -13.64
N ASN A 42 17.61 -2.81 -13.24
CA ASN A 42 17.00 -2.99 -11.91
C ASN A 42 16.60 -4.44 -11.61
N TYR A 43 16.27 -5.23 -12.65
CA TYR A 43 15.80 -6.61 -12.52
C TYR A 43 16.83 -7.66 -13.00
N ASN A 44 18.07 -7.25 -13.30
CA ASN A 44 19.18 -8.12 -13.72
C ASN A 44 18.89 -8.95 -15.00
N GLY A 45 18.38 -8.31 -16.06
CA GLY A 45 18.34 -8.95 -17.39
C GLY A 45 19.76 -9.22 -17.92
N LYS A 46 19.98 -10.35 -18.57
CA LYS A 46 21.32 -10.90 -18.87
C LYS A 46 21.76 -10.89 -20.33
N SER A 47 20.86 -10.59 -21.25
CA SER A 47 21.21 -10.42 -22.67
C SER A 47 20.10 -9.65 -23.33
N LEU A 48 20.47 -8.51 -23.91
CA LEU A 48 19.56 -7.57 -24.53
C LEU A 48 19.88 -7.49 -26.03
N VAL A 49 18.89 -7.81 -26.86
CA VAL A 49 18.98 -7.61 -28.30
C VAL A 49 18.00 -6.52 -28.69
N ASN A 50 18.50 -5.39 -29.19
CA ASN A 50 17.69 -4.32 -29.74
C ASN A 50 17.24 -4.70 -31.17
N ARG A 51 15.95 -4.57 -31.47
CA ARG A 51 15.33 -4.86 -32.77
C ARG A 51 14.84 -3.59 -33.50
N GLY A 52 15.19 -2.40 -33.01
CA GLY A 52 14.67 -1.12 -33.48
C GLY A 52 13.63 -0.60 -32.50
N ASP A 53 12.36 -0.88 -32.75
CA ASP A 53 11.20 -0.49 -31.92
C ASP A 53 10.90 -1.44 -30.77
N GLY A 54 11.79 -2.38 -30.50
CA GLY A 54 11.57 -3.45 -29.56
C GLY A 54 12.85 -4.09 -29.05
N PHE A 55 12.69 -4.89 -28.00
CA PHE A 55 13.80 -5.59 -27.34
C PHE A 55 13.48 -7.06 -27.11
N VAL A 56 14.51 -7.91 -27.19
CA VAL A 56 14.52 -9.27 -26.65
C VAL A 56 15.42 -9.30 -25.43
N ILE A 57 14.90 -9.78 -24.30
CA ILE A 57 15.56 -9.71 -23.01
C ILE A 57 15.53 -11.09 -22.35
N PHE A 58 16.69 -11.57 -21.90
CA PHE A 58 16.80 -12.85 -21.21
C PHE A 58 16.92 -12.68 -19.70
N PHE A 59 16.15 -13.48 -18.95
CA PHE A 59 16.19 -13.56 -17.49
C PHE A 59 16.43 -14.99 -17.04
N SER A 60 17.27 -15.16 -16.02
CA SER A 60 17.40 -16.46 -15.34
C SER A 60 16.25 -16.78 -14.38
N ASP A 61 15.42 -15.78 -14.07
CA ASP A 61 14.31 -15.88 -13.11
C ASP A 61 13.02 -15.36 -13.77
N SER A 62 12.04 -16.26 -13.90
CA SER A 62 10.73 -16.01 -14.47
C SER A 62 9.94 -14.91 -13.76
N ALA A 63 10.03 -14.81 -12.43
CA ALA A 63 9.36 -13.76 -11.68
C ALA A 63 10.00 -12.40 -11.97
N LYS A 64 11.34 -12.33 -12.07
CA LYS A 64 12.04 -11.08 -12.43
C LYS A 64 11.70 -10.58 -13.82
N ALA A 65 11.55 -11.47 -14.80
CA ALA A 65 11.12 -11.11 -16.15
C ALA A 65 9.75 -10.39 -16.15
N ILE A 66 8.78 -10.95 -15.41
CA ILE A 66 7.44 -10.38 -15.29
C ILE A 66 7.46 -9.07 -14.51
N LEU A 67 8.19 -9.00 -13.39
CA LEU A 67 8.28 -7.78 -12.59
C LEU A 67 8.98 -6.64 -13.34
N CYS A 68 10.01 -6.95 -14.13
CA CYS A 68 10.63 -5.99 -15.06
C CYS A 68 9.60 -5.45 -16.05
N SER A 69 8.82 -6.34 -16.66
CA SER A 69 7.78 -5.98 -17.63
C SER A 69 6.67 -5.11 -17.00
N ILE A 70 6.25 -5.41 -15.77
CA ILE A 70 5.30 -4.59 -14.99
C ILE A 70 5.89 -3.20 -14.72
N ASP A 71 7.17 -3.11 -14.34
CA ASP A 71 7.85 -1.83 -14.09
C ASP A 71 7.94 -0.99 -15.36
N ILE A 72 8.29 -1.59 -16.51
CA ILE A 72 8.29 -0.93 -17.82
C ILE A 72 6.91 -0.35 -18.13
N GLN A 73 5.84 -1.18 -18.10
CA GLN A 73 4.49 -0.71 -18.38
C GLN A 73 4.04 0.38 -17.39
N THR A 74 4.45 0.29 -16.13
CA THR A 74 4.15 1.29 -15.10
C THR A 74 4.84 2.62 -15.37
N LYS A 75 6.13 2.60 -15.75
CA LYS A 75 6.90 3.81 -16.12
C LYS A 75 6.33 4.47 -17.37
N ILE A 76 6.00 3.69 -18.40
CA ILE A 76 5.35 4.21 -19.62
C ILE A 76 3.98 4.82 -19.28
N LYS A 77 3.16 4.16 -18.45
CA LYS A 77 1.86 4.71 -18.00
C LYS A 77 2.04 6.03 -17.24
N LYS A 78 3.04 6.15 -16.38
CA LYS A 78 3.37 7.40 -15.66
C LYS A 78 3.80 8.50 -16.63
N ARG A 79 4.74 8.22 -17.54
CA ARG A 79 5.19 9.15 -18.57
C ARG A 79 4.03 9.65 -19.43
N ASN A 80 3.21 8.74 -19.95
CA ASN A 80 2.03 9.07 -20.77
C ASN A 80 0.97 9.90 -20.04
N LYS A 81 0.88 9.87 -18.71
CA LYS A 81 -0.01 10.74 -17.95
C LYS A 81 0.43 12.21 -18.01
N LEU A 82 1.73 12.45 -18.13
CA LEU A 82 2.34 13.78 -18.20
C LEU A 82 2.52 14.29 -19.65
N SER A 83 2.24 13.46 -20.64
CA SER A 83 2.43 13.80 -22.07
C SER A 83 1.13 14.24 -22.75
N VAL A 84 1.27 15.13 -23.73
CA VAL A 84 0.23 15.47 -24.71
C VAL A 84 -0.15 14.25 -25.58
N LYS A 85 -1.36 14.27 -26.15
CA LYS A 85 -1.97 13.08 -26.80
C LYS A 85 -1.12 12.45 -27.90
N ASN A 86 -0.47 13.25 -28.75
CA ASN A 86 0.37 12.81 -29.87
C ASN A 86 1.71 12.21 -29.43
N ARG A 87 2.16 12.45 -28.19
CA ARG A 87 3.40 11.88 -27.63
C ARG A 87 3.18 10.59 -26.82
N LYS A 88 1.93 10.13 -26.69
CA LYS A 88 1.63 8.90 -25.95
C LYS A 88 1.90 7.71 -26.84
N PHE A 89 2.75 6.80 -26.39
CA PHE A 89 2.97 5.51 -27.05
C PHE A 89 2.61 4.35 -26.11
N LYS A 90 2.42 3.18 -26.69
CA LYS A 90 2.16 1.94 -25.94
C LYS A 90 3.10 0.89 -26.46
N ILE A 91 3.53 -0.01 -25.59
CA ILE A 91 4.25 -1.21 -26.01
C ILE A 91 3.43 -2.44 -25.69
N ARG A 92 3.64 -3.49 -26.47
CA ARG A 92 3.20 -4.85 -26.14
C ARG A 92 4.39 -5.63 -25.60
N ILE A 93 4.09 -6.60 -24.75
CA ILE A 93 5.11 -7.47 -24.14
C ILE A 93 4.63 -8.91 -24.19
N GLY A 94 5.40 -9.80 -24.79
CA GLY A 94 5.24 -11.24 -24.77
C GLY A 94 6.31 -11.89 -23.90
N ILE A 95 5.93 -12.85 -23.04
CA ILE A 95 6.90 -13.54 -22.16
C ILE A 95 6.67 -15.05 -22.16
N HIS A 96 7.76 -15.79 -22.30
CA HIS A 96 7.77 -17.24 -22.21
C HIS A 96 8.97 -17.73 -21.40
N THR A 97 8.87 -18.93 -20.82
CA THR A 97 9.98 -19.62 -20.12
C THR A 97 10.23 -20.96 -20.80
N GLY A 98 11.50 -21.28 -21.03
CA GLY A 98 11.87 -22.49 -21.74
C GLY A 98 13.37 -22.70 -21.79
N LYS A 99 13.78 -23.76 -22.48
CA LYS A 99 15.20 -24.07 -22.70
C LYS A 99 15.76 -23.19 -23.82
N TYR A 100 16.97 -22.69 -23.62
CA TYR A 100 17.74 -21.98 -24.63
C TYR A 100 19.20 -22.42 -24.66
N GLN A 101 19.85 -22.11 -25.77
CA GLN A 101 21.28 -22.26 -25.98
C GLN A 101 21.93 -20.90 -26.19
N ILE A 102 23.19 -20.78 -25.77
CA ILE A 102 24.01 -19.61 -26.03
C ILE A 102 25.09 -20.05 -27.01
N GLN A 103 25.15 -19.44 -28.18
CA GLN A 103 26.18 -19.68 -29.18
C GLN A 103 26.79 -18.34 -29.57
N ASN A 104 28.12 -18.20 -29.46
CA ASN A 104 28.84 -16.95 -29.76
C ASN A 104 28.31 -15.71 -29.01
N GLY A 105 27.72 -15.89 -27.82
CA GLY A 105 27.11 -14.80 -27.03
C GLY A 105 25.66 -14.48 -27.40
N GLU A 106 25.14 -15.07 -28.48
CA GLU A 106 23.75 -14.95 -28.91
C GLU A 106 22.90 -16.08 -28.33
N TYR A 107 21.65 -15.76 -28.02
CA TYR A 107 20.72 -16.66 -27.37
C TYR A 107 19.73 -17.18 -28.41
N HIS A 108 19.64 -18.50 -28.55
CA HIS A 108 18.78 -19.17 -29.52
C HIS A 108 17.90 -20.23 -28.86
N GLY A 109 16.76 -20.49 -29.49
CA GLY A 109 15.88 -21.61 -29.18
C GLY A 109 14.41 -21.27 -29.28
N GLU A 110 13.59 -22.32 -29.24
CA GLU A 110 12.11 -22.26 -29.31
C GLU A 110 11.51 -21.24 -28.34
N CYS A 111 12.17 -21.00 -27.20
CA CYS A 111 11.67 -20.03 -26.23
C CYS A 111 11.61 -18.59 -26.75
N VAL A 112 12.50 -18.21 -27.68
CA VAL A 112 12.52 -16.89 -28.31
C VAL A 112 11.40 -16.79 -29.34
N ASP A 113 11.17 -17.86 -30.09
CA ASP A 113 10.10 -17.94 -31.10
C ASP A 113 8.74 -17.81 -30.44
N VAL A 114 8.50 -18.59 -29.38
CA VAL A 114 7.25 -18.54 -28.61
C VAL A 114 7.02 -17.16 -27.98
N ALA A 115 8.04 -16.53 -27.40
CA ALA A 115 7.91 -15.19 -26.85
C ALA A 115 7.63 -14.13 -27.94
N SER A 116 8.26 -14.28 -29.12
CA SER A 116 8.03 -13.40 -30.28
C SER A 116 6.63 -13.59 -30.87
N GLU A 117 6.06 -14.79 -30.83
CA GLU A 117 4.66 -15.04 -31.22
C GLU A 117 3.66 -14.47 -30.19
N LEU A 118 4.02 -14.41 -28.90
CA LEU A 118 3.16 -13.89 -27.83
C LEU A 118 3.03 -12.37 -27.84
N GLU A 119 4.11 -11.64 -28.13
CA GLU A 119 4.15 -10.17 -28.12
C GLU A 119 3.02 -9.54 -28.96
N PRO A 120 2.85 -9.87 -30.25
CA PRO A 120 1.84 -9.19 -31.07
C PRO A 120 0.41 -9.51 -30.64
N LEU A 121 0.21 -10.63 -29.93
CA LEU A 121 -1.05 -11.09 -29.37
C LEU A 121 -1.41 -10.41 -28.04
N ALA A 122 -0.42 -9.87 -27.33
CA ALA A 122 -0.61 -9.17 -26.06
C ALA A 122 -1.49 -7.94 -26.22
N PRO A 123 -2.34 -7.53 -25.28
CA PRO A 123 -3.09 -6.28 -25.38
C PRO A 123 -2.17 -5.05 -25.61
N LYS A 124 -2.66 -4.02 -26.32
CA LYS A 124 -1.89 -2.77 -26.51
C LYS A 124 -1.60 -2.11 -25.16
N GLY A 125 -0.34 -2.04 -24.72
CA GLY A 125 0.02 -1.59 -23.37
C GLY A 125 -0.12 -2.67 -22.30
N GLY A 126 -0.22 -3.94 -22.69
CA GLY A 126 -0.37 -5.09 -21.82
C GLY A 126 0.80 -6.06 -21.91
N ILE A 127 0.75 -7.08 -21.06
CA ILE A 127 1.75 -8.14 -20.96
C ILE A 127 1.02 -9.47 -21.11
N LEU A 128 1.50 -10.33 -22.01
CA LEU A 128 0.95 -11.65 -22.24
C LEU A 128 2.00 -12.72 -21.97
N ILE A 129 1.61 -13.74 -21.22
CA ILE A 129 2.49 -14.85 -20.86
C ILE A 129 1.93 -16.19 -21.32
N SER A 130 2.84 -17.12 -21.61
CA SER A 130 2.50 -18.52 -21.86
C SER A 130 1.93 -19.22 -20.63
N SER A 131 1.24 -20.35 -20.86
CA SER A 131 0.68 -21.19 -19.79
C SER A 131 1.74 -21.76 -18.85
N ILE A 132 2.87 -22.22 -19.40
CA ILE A 132 3.97 -22.77 -18.60
C ILE A 132 4.56 -21.72 -17.66
N LEU A 133 4.75 -20.50 -18.15
CA LEU A 133 5.22 -19.39 -17.32
C LEU A 133 4.19 -19.02 -16.24
N ASN A 134 2.90 -19.02 -16.56
CA ASN A 134 1.86 -18.77 -15.55
C ASN A 134 1.91 -19.79 -14.40
N THR A 135 2.15 -21.07 -14.70
CA THR A 135 2.29 -22.11 -13.67
C THR A 135 3.51 -21.87 -12.77
N GLU A 136 4.64 -21.42 -13.32
CA GLU A 136 5.85 -21.12 -12.52
C GLU A 136 5.63 -19.99 -11.53
N VAL A 137 4.79 -18.99 -11.87
CA VAL A 137 4.64 -17.76 -11.10
C VAL A 137 3.34 -17.63 -10.32
N GLU A 138 2.45 -18.62 -10.40
CA GLU A 138 1.10 -18.52 -9.82
C GLU A 138 1.13 -18.22 -8.31
N TYR A 139 2.15 -18.71 -7.60
CA TYR A 139 2.34 -18.53 -6.15
C TYR A 139 3.16 -17.28 -5.78
N VAL A 140 3.63 -16.51 -6.76
CA VAL A 140 4.38 -15.27 -6.51
C VAL A 140 3.39 -14.21 -6.02
N ARG A 141 3.73 -13.55 -4.90
CA ARG A 141 2.79 -12.74 -4.11
C ARG A 141 2.26 -11.50 -4.84
N ASN A 142 3.06 -10.94 -5.75
CA ASN A 142 2.85 -9.65 -6.42
C ASN A 142 2.76 -9.77 -7.95
N ILE A 143 2.41 -10.95 -8.46
CA ILE A 143 2.13 -11.17 -9.88
C ILE A 143 0.66 -11.55 -10.02
N PHE A 144 -0.11 -10.75 -10.76
CA PHE A 144 -1.55 -10.91 -10.91
C PHE A 144 -1.86 -11.31 -12.35
N THR A 145 -2.42 -12.52 -12.55
CA THR A 145 -2.72 -13.06 -13.87
C THR A 145 -4.19 -13.43 -14.01
N ARG A 146 -4.71 -13.34 -15.24
CA ARG A 146 -6.01 -13.92 -15.64
C ARG A 146 -5.88 -14.56 -17.02
N GLU A 147 -6.67 -15.59 -17.28
CA GLU A 147 -6.73 -16.23 -18.60
C GLU A 147 -7.12 -15.17 -19.64
N TYR A 148 -6.37 -15.08 -20.74
CA TYR A 148 -6.61 -14.09 -21.78
C TYR A 148 -7.38 -14.70 -22.95
N ASN A 149 -6.73 -15.52 -23.77
CA ASN A 149 -7.29 -16.22 -24.92
C ASN A 149 -6.45 -17.49 -25.23
N THR A 150 -7.00 -18.39 -26.04
CA THR A 150 -6.23 -19.50 -26.64
C THR A 150 -5.77 -19.10 -28.03
N PHE A 151 -4.48 -19.29 -28.32
CA PHE A 151 -3.89 -19.00 -29.62
C PHE A 151 -3.10 -20.20 -30.13
N LYS A 152 -2.90 -20.26 -31.45
CA LYS A 152 -2.01 -21.24 -32.06
C LYS A 152 -0.59 -20.70 -31.96
N ILE A 153 0.21 -21.25 -31.05
CA ILE A 153 1.58 -20.83 -30.73
C ILE A 153 2.50 -22.03 -30.91
N ASN A 154 3.58 -21.86 -31.67
CA ASN A 154 4.45 -22.96 -32.11
C ASN A 154 3.64 -24.19 -32.58
N LYS A 155 2.75 -23.97 -33.56
CA LYS A 155 1.88 -24.99 -34.18
C LYS A 155 0.88 -25.70 -33.25
N SER A 156 0.78 -25.34 -31.97
CA SER A 156 -0.12 -25.95 -31.00
C SER A 156 -1.08 -24.93 -30.38
N ASN A 157 -2.30 -25.34 -30.01
CA ASN A 157 -3.25 -24.46 -29.34
C ASN A 157 -2.86 -24.32 -27.86
N GLN A 158 -2.49 -23.12 -27.44
CA GLN A 158 -2.03 -22.82 -26.10
C GLN A 158 -2.87 -21.71 -25.46
N LYS A 159 -3.26 -21.91 -24.20
CA LYS A 159 -3.83 -20.85 -23.39
C LYS A 159 -2.77 -19.82 -23.03
N THR A 160 -3.16 -18.56 -23.05
CA THR A 160 -2.32 -17.42 -22.66
C THR A 160 -2.94 -16.67 -21.49
N TYR A 161 -2.11 -15.95 -20.75
CA TYR A 161 -2.52 -15.22 -19.55
C TYR A 161 -2.06 -13.77 -19.64
N GLU A 162 -2.97 -12.84 -19.33
CA GLU A 162 -2.63 -11.43 -19.21
C GLU A 162 -2.09 -11.17 -17.81
N VAL A 163 -0.98 -10.44 -17.72
CA VAL A 163 -0.43 -9.95 -16.45
C VAL A 163 -0.89 -8.52 -16.23
N PHE A 164 -1.37 -8.25 -15.01
CA PHE A 164 -1.84 -6.94 -14.59
C PHE A 164 -0.79 -6.22 -13.75
N ASN A 165 -0.66 -4.91 -13.96
CA ASN A 165 0.37 -4.10 -13.31
C ASN A 165 0.17 -3.95 -11.79
N ASN A 166 -1.07 -4.04 -11.32
CA ASN A 166 -1.45 -3.86 -9.92
C ASN A 166 -2.77 -4.58 -9.64
N ILE A 167 -3.07 -4.74 -8.36
CA ILE A 167 -4.27 -5.47 -7.90
C ILE A 167 -5.57 -4.76 -8.28
N ILE A 168 -5.54 -3.44 -8.49
CA ILE A 168 -6.74 -2.62 -8.70
C ILE A 168 -7.21 -2.71 -10.14
N ASP A 169 -6.28 -2.83 -11.09
CA ASP A 169 -6.56 -3.14 -12.47
C ASP A 169 -6.99 -4.62 -12.64
N TRP A 170 -6.51 -5.52 -11.77
CA TRP A 170 -6.76 -6.98 -11.81
C TRP A 170 -8.09 -7.42 -11.18
N TYR A 171 -8.39 -6.95 -9.97
CA TYR A 171 -9.51 -7.41 -9.15
C TYR A 171 -10.88 -7.27 -9.84
N PRO A 172 -11.26 -6.13 -10.46
CA PRO A 172 -12.60 -5.95 -11.02
C PRO A 172 -12.85 -6.68 -12.35
N LYS A 173 -11.86 -7.42 -12.88
CA LYS A 173 -11.98 -8.10 -14.18
C LYS A 173 -12.70 -9.44 -14.05
N SER A 174 -13.47 -9.81 -15.06
CA SER A 174 -14.32 -11.01 -15.07
C SER A 174 -13.70 -12.25 -15.72
N LYS A 175 -12.50 -12.16 -16.30
CA LYS A 175 -11.85 -13.31 -16.93
C LYS A 175 -11.39 -14.34 -15.89
N LYS A 176 -11.42 -15.63 -16.25
CA LYS A 176 -11.09 -16.73 -15.34
C LYS A 176 -9.68 -16.61 -14.74
N ILE A 177 -9.55 -17.02 -13.49
CA ILE A 177 -8.26 -17.17 -12.81
C ILE A 177 -7.86 -18.64 -12.84
N TYR A 178 -6.60 -18.90 -13.19
CA TYR A 178 -6.01 -20.24 -13.05
C TYR A 178 -5.67 -20.50 -11.59
N VAL A 179 -6.09 -21.67 -11.08
CA VAL A 179 -5.77 -22.16 -9.75
C VAL A 179 -5.38 -23.63 -9.90
N SER A 180 -4.11 -23.95 -9.67
CA SER A 180 -3.66 -25.35 -9.76
C SER A 180 -4.05 -26.18 -8.55
N ASP A 181 -4.07 -25.57 -7.35
CA ASP A 181 -4.38 -26.25 -6.09
C ASP A 181 -5.10 -25.31 -5.12
N GLU A 182 -6.42 -25.52 -4.95
CA GLU A 182 -7.27 -24.73 -4.05
C GLU A 182 -6.77 -24.76 -2.59
N LYS A 183 -6.30 -25.92 -2.10
CA LYS A 183 -5.83 -26.06 -0.71
C LYS A 183 -4.56 -25.25 -0.49
N LYS A 184 -3.64 -25.30 -1.44
CA LYS A 184 -2.39 -24.51 -1.37
C LYS A 184 -2.66 -23.01 -1.42
N TYR A 185 -3.64 -22.58 -2.21
CA TYR A 185 -4.10 -21.18 -2.23
C TYR A 185 -4.69 -20.77 -0.88
N LEU A 186 -5.49 -21.64 -0.24
CA LEU A 186 -6.09 -21.37 1.07
C LEU A 186 -5.01 -21.19 2.16
N VAL A 187 -3.97 -22.02 2.15
CA VAL A 187 -2.82 -21.88 3.05
C VAL A 187 -2.09 -20.55 2.80
N LYS A 188 -1.83 -20.19 1.53
CA LYS A 188 -1.17 -18.94 1.17
C LYS A 188 -1.99 -17.71 1.56
N MET A 189 -3.30 -17.75 1.38
CA MET A 189 -4.23 -16.69 1.77
C MET A 189 -4.08 -16.31 3.24
N HIS A 190 -4.14 -17.29 4.15
CA HIS A 190 -3.98 -17.06 5.59
C HIS A 190 -2.54 -16.68 5.96
N TYR A 191 -1.54 -17.35 5.39
CA TYR A 191 -0.13 -17.05 5.63
C TYR A 191 0.20 -15.57 5.36
N PHE A 192 -0.20 -15.04 4.20
CA PHE A 192 0.08 -13.65 3.85
C PHE A 192 -0.73 -12.66 4.68
N TYR A 193 -1.97 -13.01 5.05
CA TYR A 193 -2.77 -12.19 5.96
C TYR A 193 -2.09 -12.04 7.33
N ASP A 194 -1.58 -13.12 7.90
CA ASP A 194 -0.92 -13.10 9.19
C ASP A 194 0.41 -12.34 9.17
N LYS A 195 1.11 -12.36 8.04
CA LYS A 195 2.30 -11.54 7.78
C LYS A 195 1.99 -10.07 7.49
N GLY A 196 0.72 -9.69 7.31
CA GLY A 196 0.32 -8.32 6.97
C GLY A 196 0.45 -7.97 5.49
N ASP A 197 0.72 -8.94 4.61
CA ASP A 197 0.66 -8.74 3.16
C ASP A 197 -0.77 -8.95 2.66
N TYR A 198 -1.62 -7.96 2.94
CA TYR A 198 -3.03 -8.00 2.53
C TYR A 198 -3.20 -8.06 1.01
N SER A 199 -2.25 -7.53 0.24
CA SER A 199 -2.33 -7.55 -1.23
C SER A 199 -2.26 -8.98 -1.77
N ALA A 200 -1.27 -9.74 -1.32
CA ALA A 200 -1.14 -11.14 -1.68
C ALA A 200 -2.28 -11.98 -1.11
N SER A 201 -2.71 -11.68 0.13
CA SER A 201 -3.85 -12.36 0.74
C SER A 201 -5.14 -12.19 -0.10
N ILE A 202 -5.43 -10.97 -0.57
CA ILE A 202 -6.56 -10.69 -1.47
C ILE A 202 -6.41 -11.44 -2.79
N LYS A 203 -5.20 -11.50 -3.36
CA LYS A 203 -4.94 -12.30 -4.58
C LYS A 203 -5.42 -13.74 -4.38
N PHE A 204 -4.88 -14.44 -3.39
CA PHE A 204 -5.20 -15.85 -3.19
C PHE A 204 -6.66 -16.07 -2.79
N ALA A 205 -7.23 -15.21 -1.95
CA ALA A 205 -8.64 -15.26 -1.58
C ALA A 205 -9.55 -15.10 -2.82
N ASN A 206 -9.31 -14.09 -3.65
CA ASN A 206 -10.14 -13.84 -4.83
C ASN A 206 -10.01 -14.97 -5.87
N SER A 207 -8.81 -15.53 -6.04
CA SER A 207 -8.59 -16.71 -6.88
C SER A 207 -9.45 -17.90 -6.43
N ILE A 208 -9.53 -18.18 -5.13
CA ILE A 208 -10.41 -19.24 -4.58
C ILE A 208 -11.88 -18.88 -4.81
N PHE A 209 -12.29 -17.65 -4.48
CA PHE A 209 -13.68 -17.21 -4.62
C PHE A 209 -14.24 -17.43 -6.03
N GLU A 210 -13.45 -17.08 -7.05
CA GLU A 210 -13.87 -17.19 -8.44
C GLU A 210 -13.79 -18.62 -8.98
N SER A 211 -12.84 -19.43 -8.50
CA SER A 211 -12.59 -20.79 -9.03
C SER A 211 -13.42 -21.88 -8.34
N THR A 212 -13.68 -21.75 -7.04
CA THR A 212 -14.31 -22.82 -6.26
C THR A 212 -15.77 -23.03 -6.67
N LYS A 213 -16.25 -24.27 -6.54
CA LYS A 213 -17.67 -24.62 -6.68
C LYS A 213 -18.38 -24.73 -5.33
N ASN A 214 -17.63 -24.73 -4.22
CA ASN A 214 -18.18 -24.90 -2.88
C ASN A 214 -18.79 -23.59 -2.37
N LYS A 215 -20.12 -23.54 -2.26
CA LYS A 215 -20.85 -22.34 -1.82
C LYS A 215 -20.46 -21.89 -0.41
N LYS A 216 -20.32 -22.82 0.55
CA LYS A 216 -19.94 -22.49 1.92
C LYS A 216 -18.57 -21.82 1.98
N LEU A 217 -17.61 -22.37 1.21
CA LEU A 217 -16.27 -21.78 1.11
C LEU A 217 -16.32 -20.39 0.47
N LYS A 218 -17.16 -20.16 -0.56
CA LYS A 218 -17.34 -18.81 -1.12
C LYS A 218 -17.81 -17.81 -0.08
N ASP A 219 -18.79 -18.17 0.75
CA ASP A 219 -19.34 -17.29 1.78
C ASP A 219 -18.27 -16.93 2.84
N GLU A 220 -17.43 -17.90 3.23
CA GLU A 220 -16.29 -17.68 4.13
C GLU A 220 -15.25 -16.74 3.50
N ILE A 221 -14.90 -16.96 2.24
CA ILE A 221 -13.93 -16.15 1.49
C ILE A 221 -14.44 -14.72 1.26
N LEU A 222 -15.75 -14.51 1.05
CA LEU A 222 -16.34 -13.17 0.93
C LEU A 222 -16.14 -12.35 2.21
N GLY A 223 -16.41 -12.94 3.38
CA GLY A 223 -16.16 -12.29 4.66
C GLY A 223 -14.68 -11.94 4.83
N PHE A 224 -13.79 -12.87 4.44
CA PHE A 224 -12.35 -12.68 4.48
C PHE A 224 -11.86 -11.55 3.55
N LEU A 225 -12.34 -11.51 2.31
CA LEU A 225 -12.04 -10.47 1.32
C LEU A 225 -12.50 -9.10 1.82
N CYS A 226 -13.73 -9.02 2.33
CA CYS A 226 -14.27 -7.79 2.92
C CYS A 226 -13.35 -7.26 4.04
N ASN A 227 -12.97 -8.14 4.96
CA ASN A 227 -12.06 -7.79 6.05
C ASN A 227 -10.67 -7.37 5.56
N SER A 228 -10.15 -8.01 4.51
CA SER A 228 -8.85 -7.67 3.91
C SER A 228 -8.87 -6.31 3.20
N PHE A 229 -9.98 -5.97 2.52
CA PHE A 229 -10.16 -4.65 1.92
C PHE A 229 -10.34 -3.54 2.97
N ILE A 230 -11.05 -3.81 4.07
CA ILE A 230 -11.08 -2.91 5.23
C ILE A 230 -9.67 -2.67 5.76
N SER A 231 -8.89 -3.74 5.92
CA SER A 231 -7.51 -3.70 6.43
C SER A 231 -6.53 -2.96 5.51
N THR A 232 -6.90 -2.68 4.26
CA THR A 232 -6.11 -1.90 3.30
C THR A 232 -6.68 -0.51 3.04
N GLY A 233 -7.79 -0.14 3.68
CA GLY A 233 -8.46 1.15 3.45
C GLY A 233 -9.24 1.22 2.13
N ARG A 234 -9.53 0.09 1.48
CA ARG A 234 -10.41 -0.01 0.30
C ARG A 234 -11.85 -0.25 0.70
N THR A 235 -12.42 0.75 1.39
CA THR A 235 -13.81 0.68 1.88
C THR A 235 -14.82 0.63 0.75
N ASP A 236 -14.46 1.02 -0.47
CA ASP A 236 -15.28 0.91 -1.67
C ASP A 236 -15.57 -0.55 -2.03
N TYR A 237 -14.53 -1.39 -2.16
CA TYR A 237 -14.71 -2.82 -2.42
C TYR A 237 -15.36 -3.54 -1.24
N ALA A 238 -14.94 -3.22 -0.01
CA ALA A 238 -15.55 -3.80 1.18
C ALA A 238 -17.06 -3.47 1.29
N ASN A 239 -17.47 -2.25 0.92
CA ASN A 239 -18.88 -1.86 0.86
C ASN A 239 -19.68 -2.64 -0.18
N GLN A 240 -19.08 -2.97 -1.33
CA GLN A 240 -19.75 -3.78 -2.35
C GLN A 240 -19.97 -5.20 -1.83
N ILE A 241 -18.93 -5.81 -1.26
CA ILE A 241 -19.00 -7.16 -0.71
C ILE A 241 -20.01 -7.26 0.44
N ILE A 242 -20.01 -6.30 1.38
CA ILE A 242 -20.95 -6.36 2.51
C ILE A 242 -22.41 -6.21 2.06
N LYS A 243 -22.68 -5.42 1.00
CA LYS A 243 -24.02 -5.34 0.40
C LYS A 243 -24.44 -6.65 -0.23
N GLU A 244 -23.52 -7.33 -0.91
CA GLU A 244 -23.77 -8.64 -1.51
C GLU A 244 -24.07 -9.71 -0.44
N ILE A 245 -23.23 -9.79 0.60
CA ILE A 245 -23.43 -10.67 1.76
C ILE A 245 -24.83 -10.42 2.35
N LYS A 246 -25.19 -9.15 2.56
CA LYS A 246 -26.49 -8.75 3.10
C LYS A 246 -27.67 -9.19 2.26
N LYS A 247 -27.57 -9.03 0.93
CA LYS A 247 -28.62 -9.43 -0.01
C LYS A 247 -28.83 -10.94 -0.01
N ASN A 248 -27.75 -11.70 0.17
CA ASN A 248 -27.75 -13.15 0.12
C ASN A 248 -27.90 -13.81 1.49
N TYR A 249 -28.20 -13.03 2.54
CA TYR A 249 -28.34 -13.57 3.89
C TYR A 249 -29.36 -14.72 3.93
N PRO A 250 -28.97 -15.89 4.46
CA PRO A 250 -29.95 -16.89 4.85
C PRO A 250 -30.94 -16.28 5.86
N LYS A 251 -32.22 -16.68 5.79
CA LYS A 251 -33.25 -16.25 6.77
C LYS A 251 -32.87 -16.57 8.22
N LYS A 252 -31.98 -17.54 8.45
CA LYS A 252 -31.38 -17.87 9.75
C LYS A 252 -29.86 -17.94 9.62
N ILE A 253 -29.16 -16.94 10.13
CA ILE A 253 -27.71 -16.96 10.38
C ILE A 253 -27.46 -17.14 11.87
N ASN A 254 -26.37 -17.80 12.24
CA ASN A 254 -25.99 -17.89 13.65
C ASN A 254 -25.53 -16.52 14.17
N ASN A 255 -25.59 -16.34 15.48
CA ASN A 255 -25.25 -15.08 16.13
C ASN A 255 -23.78 -14.66 15.90
N GLU A 256 -22.86 -15.63 15.84
CA GLU A 256 -21.45 -15.33 15.61
C GLU A 256 -21.18 -14.75 14.21
N LEU A 257 -21.79 -15.34 13.18
CA LEU A 257 -21.67 -14.86 11.80
C LEU A 257 -22.39 -13.52 11.63
N LYS A 258 -23.58 -13.35 12.24
CA LYS A 258 -24.28 -12.06 12.27
C LYS A 258 -23.39 -10.97 12.85
N ALA A 259 -22.80 -11.22 14.03
CA ALA A 259 -21.92 -10.28 14.68
C ALA A 259 -20.65 -10.01 13.86
N HIS A 260 -20.10 -11.04 13.21
CA HIS A 260 -18.95 -10.87 12.31
C HIS A 260 -19.24 -9.86 11.19
N TYR A 261 -20.38 -9.98 10.51
CA TYR A 261 -20.71 -9.08 9.41
C TYR A 261 -21.10 -7.67 9.88
N LEU A 262 -21.81 -7.53 11.01
CA LEU A 262 -22.07 -6.23 11.61
C LEU A 262 -20.76 -5.53 12.01
N LYS A 263 -19.79 -6.27 12.55
CA LYS A 263 -18.44 -5.76 12.79
C LYS A 263 -17.81 -5.19 11.51
N LEU A 264 -17.84 -5.94 10.41
CA LEU A 264 -17.28 -5.47 9.13
C LEU A 264 -17.96 -4.19 8.66
N GLU A 265 -19.29 -4.12 8.73
CA GLU A 265 -20.05 -2.90 8.40
C GLU A 265 -19.66 -1.73 9.30
N ALA A 266 -19.56 -1.94 10.61
CA ALA A 266 -19.17 -0.90 11.55
C ALA A 266 -17.76 -0.36 11.27
N HIS A 267 -16.80 -1.23 10.94
CA HIS A 267 -15.47 -0.82 10.51
C HIS A 267 -15.49 0.01 9.22
N ILE A 268 -16.31 -0.39 8.24
CA ILE A 268 -16.46 0.37 6.99
C ILE A 268 -17.07 1.76 7.25
N LEU A 269 -18.12 1.83 8.05
CA LEU A 269 -18.77 3.09 8.43
C LEU A 269 -17.80 4.00 9.19
N SER A 270 -17.01 3.43 10.11
CA SER A 270 -16.00 4.17 10.89
C SER A 270 -14.90 4.75 10.00
N ASN A 271 -14.30 3.94 9.11
CA ASN A 271 -13.29 4.41 8.15
C ASN A 271 -13.82 5.47 7.19
N ASN A 272 -15.12 5.46 6.89
CA ASN A 272 -15.78 6.48 6.08
C ASN A 272 -16.27 7.71 6.88
N GLY A 273 -15.92 7.84 8.17
CA GLY A 273 -16.30 8.97 9.02
C GLY A 273 -17.78 9.00 9.42
N LYS A 274 -18.54 7.93 9.20
CA LYS A 274 -19.98 7.85 9.55
C LYS A 274 -20.17 7.42 11.01
N PHE A 275 -19.61 8.20 11.94
CA PHE A 275 -19.44 7.83 13.34
C PHE A 275 -20.73 7.43 14.07
N LYS A 276 -21.81 8.22 13.95
CA LYS A 276 -23.10 7.92 14.59
C LYS A 276 -23.66 6.55 14.16
N LYS A 277 -23.64 6.27 12.85
CA LYS A 277 -24.10 4.99 12.30
C LYS A 277 -23.19 3.85 12.74
N ALA A 278 -21.87 4.04 12.66
CA ALA A 278 -20.90 3.05 13.11
C ALA A 278 -21.11 2.67 14.58
N ASN A 279 -21.32 3.66 15.47
CA ASN A 279 -21.56 3.42 16.90
C ASN A 279 -22.83 2.61 17.17
N SER A 280 -23.92 2.88 16.44
CA SER A 280 -25.15 2.08 16.53
C SER A 280 -24.89 0.62 16.15
N VAL A 281 -24.16 0.38 15.05
CA VAL A 281 -23.85 -0.98 14.59
C VAL A 281 -22.88 -1.68 15.54
N TYR A 282 -21.89 -0.96 16.09
CA TYR A 282 -21.01 -1.52 17.12
C TYR A 282 -21.77 -1.92 18.38
N ALA A 283 -22.75 -1.12 18.83
CA ALA A 283 -23.58 -1.45 19.99
C ALA A 283 -24.37 -2.76 19.76
N GLU A 284 -25.09 -2.86 18.63
CA GLU A 284 -25.79 -4.11 18.26
C GLU A 284 -24.82 -5.30 18.20
N THR A 285 -23.63 -5.08 17.61
CA THR A 285 -22.61 -6.13 17.52
C THR A 285 -22.16 -6.60 18.90
N LEU A 286 -21.90 -5.68 19.83
CA LEU A 286 -21.42 -5.99 21.17
C LEU A 286 -22.47 -6.74 21.99
N GLU A 287 -23.75 -6.38 21.89
CA GLU A 287 -24.85 -7.10 22.55
C GLU A 287 -24.89 -8.58 22.12
N ILE A 288 -24.76 -8.82 20.81
CA ILE A 288 -24.73 -10.19 20.27
C ILE A 288 -23.48 -10.92 20.76
N LEU A 289 -22.29 -10.32 20.62
CA LEU A 289 -21.02 -10.94 21.03
C LEU A 289 -20.96 -11.25 22.52
N ASP A 290 -21.61 -10.43 23.34
CA ASP A 290 -21.72 -10.63 24.78
C ASP A 290 -22.54 -11.88 25.11
N SER A 291 -23.71 -12.03 24.47
CA SER A 291 -24.59 -13.18 24.68
C SER A 291 -23.94 -14.53 24.36
N ILE A 292 -22.99 -14.56 23.41
CA ILE A 292 -22.30 -15.78 22.97
C ILE A 292 -20.87 -15.90 23.50
N GLN A 293 -20.43 -14.96 24.34
CA GLN A 293 -19.06 -14.88 24.86
C GLN A 293 -18.00 -15.05 23.74
N SER A 294 -18.09 -14.28 22.65
CA SER A 294 -17.17 -14.43 21.52
C SER A 294 -15.74 -13.97 21.84
N LYS A 295 -14.74 -14.52 21.16
CA LYS A 295 -13.33 -14.05 21.25
C LYS A 295 -13.11 -12.68 20.59
N TYR A 296 -14.04 -12.23 19.74
CA TYR A 296 -13.92 -10.96 19.02
C TYR A 296 -14.42 -9.75 19.83
N TYR A 297 -14.98 -9.95 21.02
CA TYR A 297 -15.57 -8.88 21.84
C TYR A 297 -14.61 -7.70 22.06
N ASN A 298 -13.37 -7.97 22.49
CA ASN A 298 -12.40 -6.90 22.75
C ASN A 298 -12.00 -6.13 21.48
N GLU A 299 -11.93 -6.78 20.31
CA GLU A 299 -11.66 -6.10 19.04
C GLU A 299 -12.74 -5.08 18.74
N VAL A 300 -14.01 -5.52 18.78
CA VAL A 300 -15.17 -4.68 18.49
C VAL A 300 -15.28 -3.56 19.52
N LEU A 301 -15.06 -3.86 20.79
CA LEU A 301 -15.10 -2.88 21.86
C LEU A 301 -14.01 -1.82 21.67
N PHE A 302 -12.77 -2.23 21.38
CA PHE A 302 -11.68 -1.31 21.10
C PHE A 302 -12.03 -0.33 19.97
N TYR A 303 -12.46 -0.83 18.81
CA TYR A 303 -12.82 0.05 17.69
C TYR A 303 -14.04 0.93 18.00
N SER A 304 -15.02 0.43 18.76
CA SER A 304 -16.14 1.26 19.21
C SER A 304 -15.68 2.39 20.13
N LEU A 305 -14.77 2.12 21.07
CA LEU A 305 -14.21 3.13 21.97
C LEU A 305 -13.36 4.16 21.22
N ILE A 306 -12.52 3.73 20.30
CA ILE A 306 -11.75 4.63 19.41
C ILE A 306 -12.68 5.53 18.61
N ASN A 307 -13.77 4.98 18.09
CA ASN A 307 -14.74 5.74 17.30
C ASN A 307 -15.48 6.80 18.15
N LEU A 308 -15.72 6.51 19.43
CA LEU A 308 -16.27 7.48 20.39
C LEU A 308 -15.22 8.53 20.82
N PHE A 309 -13.99 8.09 21.08
CA PHE A 309 -12.86 8.94 21.46
C PHE A 309 -12.57 10.00 20.40
N LEU A 310 -12.44 9.58 19.14
CA LEU A 310 -12.17 10.47 18.01
C LEU A 310 -13.33 11.43 17.66
N ASN A 311 -14.53 11.18 18.19
CA ASN A 311 -15.71 12.04 18.02
C ASN A 311 -16.09 12.77 19.32
N SER A 312 -15.16 12.85 20.29
CA SER A 312 -15.37 13.54 21.57
C SER A 312 -16.65 13.12 22.32
N SER A 313 -17.11 11.90 22.09
CA SER A 313 -18.37 11.36 22.63
C SER A 313 -18.13 10.29 23.71
N LEU A 314 -16.87 10.01 24.04
CA LEU A 314 -16.50 8.99 25.00
C LEU A 314 -16.54 9.56 26.43
N SER A 315 -17.38 8.99 27.29
CA SER A 315 -17.43 9.30 28.72
C SER A 315 -16.96 8.12 29.58
N LEU A 316 -16.58 8.41 30.84
CA LEU A 316 -16.17 7.40 31.80
C LEU A 316 -17.29 6.39 32.10
N ASP A 317 -18.55 6.82 32.11
CA ASP A 317 -19.71 5.94 32.34
C ASP A 317 -19.90 4.94 31.19
N ILE A 318 -19.82 5.41 29.94
CA ILE A 318 -19.88 4.55 28.76
C ILE A 318 -18.74 3.53 28.78
N PHE A 319 -17.54 3.96 29.18
CA PHE A 319 -16.40 3.06 29.30
C PHE A 319 -16.62 1.99 30.38
N ASN A 320 -16.95 2.40 31.62
CA ASN A 320 -17.10 1.51 32.77
C ASN A 320 -18.22 0.47 32.56
N SER A 321 -19.31 0.84 31.89
CA SER A 321 -20.41 -0.09 31.57
C SER A 321 -20.01 -1.23 30.63
N ARG A 322 -18.96 -1.06 29.81
CA ARG A 322 -18.61 -2.01 28.73
C ARG A 322 -17.39 -2.90 29.02
N ILE A 323 -16.56 -2.54 29.99
CA ILE A 323 -15.28 -3.25 30.28
C ILE A 323 -15.41 -4.44 31.24
N GLN A 324 -16.60 -4.75 31.75
CA GLN A 324 -16.79 -5.78 32.78
C GLN A 324 -16.41 -7.20 32.32
N LYS A 325 -16.39 -7.46 31.01
CA LYS A 325 -16.23 -8.79 30.41
C LYS A 325 -15.01 -8.91 29.49
N LEU A 326 -13.96 -8.12 29.77
CA LEU A 326 -12.74 -8.14 28.97
C LEU A 326 -12.04 -9.50 29.07
N LYS A 327 -11.73 -10.06 27.90
CA LYS A 327 -10.86 -11.25 27.81
C LYS A 327 -9.40 -10.83 27.80
N ASN A 328 -8.49 -11.73 28.18
CA ASN A 328 -7.06 -11.43 28.08
C ASN A 328 -6.57 -11.66 26.65
N ASP A 329 -6.48 -10.59 25.86
CA ASP A 329 -5.98 -10.63 24.49
C ASP A 329 -5.18 -9.36 24.11
N LYS A 330 -4.77 -9.27 22.84
CA LYS A 330 -4.00 -8.14 22.31
C LYS A 330 -4.73 -6.79 22.35
N TYR A 331 -6.06 -6.76 22.40
CA TYR A 331 -6.84 -5.52 22.45
C TYR A 331 -7.07 -5.05 23.88
N LYS A 332 -7.00 -5.95 24.87
CA LYS A 332 -7.11 -5.58 26.29
C LYS A 332 -6.12 -4.47 26.68
N ILE A 333 -4.85 -4.57 26.27
CA ILE A 333 -3.84 -3.53 26.56
C ILE A 333 -4.26 -2.17 25.96
N LEU A 334 -4.83 -2.16 24.76
CA LEU A 334 -5.28 -0.94 24.11
C LEU A 334 -6.47 -0.30 24.84
N ILE A 335 -7.42 -1.13 25.29
CA ILE A 335 -8.57 -0.70 26.08
C ILE A 335 -8.13 -0.17 27.45
N ASP A 336 -7.16 -0.84 28.08
CA ASP A 336 -6.58 -0.41 29.36
C ASP A 336 -5.96 1.00 29.24
N ILE A 337 -5.26 1.33 28.13
CA ILE A 337 -4.71 2.67 27.88
C ILE A 337 -5.83 3.72 27.72
N ILE A 338 -6.91 3.41 26.99
CA ILE A 338 -8.08 4.31 26.88
C ILE A 338 -8.66 4.61 28.28
N GLY A 339 -8.74 3.60 29.15
CA GLY A 339 -9.16 3.77 30.53
C GLY A 339 -8.25 4.68 31.35
N LEU A 340 -6.93 4.63 31.13
CA LEU A 340 -5.98 5.53 31.80
C LEU A 340 -6.19 6.98 31.41
N ILE A 341 -6.40 7.24 30.11
CA ILE A 341 -6.70 8.58 29.58
C ILE A 341 -7.96 9.13 30.24
N LEU A 342 -9.05 8.36 30.26
CA LEU A 342 -10.32 8.81 30.85
C LEU A 342 -10.27 9.03 32.36
N LYS A 343 -9.42 8.27 33.07
CA LYS A 343 -9.29 8.35 34.54
C LYS A 343 -8.20 9.32 35.00
N GLY A 344 -7.41 9.90 34.10
CA GLY A 344 -6.26 10.74 34.46
C GLY A 344 -5.19 10.00 35.28
N GLN A 345 -5.08 8.68 35.12
CA GLN A 345 -4.14 7.86 35.88
C GLN A 345 -2.72 7.92 35.30
N LYS A 346 -1.69 7.83 36.15
CA LYS A 346 -0.30 7.84 35.71
C LYS A 346 0.05 6.58 34.91
N VAL A 347 0.77 6.76 33.80
CA VAL A 347 1.38 5.66 33.05
C VAL A 347 2.49 5.04 33.90
N THR A 348 2.55 3.70 33.94
CA THR A 348 3.56 2.95 34.70
C THR A 348 4.57 2.27 33.76
N ASP A 349 5.80 2.09 34.23
CA ASP A 349 6.83 1.33 33.49
C ASP A 349 6.39 -0.09 33.14
N SER A 350 5.58 -0.69 34.01
CA SER A 350 4.98 -2.02 33.78
C SER A 350 4.11 -2.04 32.51
N LEU A 351 3.33 -0.98 32.27
CA LEU A 351 2.51 -0.86 31.07
C LEU A 351 3.37 -0.69 29.82
N ILE A 352 4.39 0.18 29.87
CA ILE A 352 5.32 0.40 28.75
C ILE A 352 6.03 -0.91 28.37
N LYS A 353 6.49 -1.69 29.36
CA LYS A 353 7.04 -3.03 29.15
C LYS A 353 6.05 -3.99 28.48
N LYS A 354 4.77 -3.93 28.84
CA LYS A 354 3.71 -4.74 28.19
C LYS A 354 3.48 -4.32 26.73
N ILE A 355 3.42 -3.02 26.45
CA ILE A 355 3.28 -2.48 25.09
C ILE A 355 4.43 -2.93 24.20
N ASN A 356 5.66 -2.87 24.72
CA ASN A 356 6.85 -3.28 23.97
C ASN A 356 6.84 -4.76 23.56
N LYS A 357 6.15 -5.62 24.33
CA LYS A 357 5.99 -7.06 24.05
C LYS A 357 4.86 -7.38 23.05
N ILE A 358 4.07 -6.40 22.61
CA ILE A 358 3.03 -6.63 21.59
C ILE A 358 3.71 -7.08 20.29
N SER A 359 3.35 -8.26 19.80
CA SER A 359 3.98 -8.88 18.63
C SER A 359 3.56 -8.26 17.29
N LYS A 360 2.30 -7.79 17.17
CA LYS A 360 1.80 -7.15 15.94
C LYS A 360 2.12 -5.67 15.95
N ASN A 361 2.93 -5.22 14.98
CA ASN A 361 3.33 -3.82 14.82
C ASN A 361 2.14 -2.86 14.74
N GLN A 362 1.04 -3.23 14.08
CA GLN A 362 -0.17 -2.40 14.02
C GLN A 362 -0.77 -2.14 15.42
N ASN A 363 -0.98 -3.19 16.21
CA ASN A 363 -1.48 -3.05 17.58
C ASN A 363 -0.49 -2.28 18.46
N LYS A 364 0.82 -2.51 18.28
CA LYS A 364 1.87 -1.79 19.01
C LYS A 364 1.87 -0.30 18.67
N SER A 365 1.69 0.04 17.41
CA SER A 365 1.53 1.42 16.97
C SER A 365 0.30 2.09 17.58
N TYR A 366 -0.85 1.41 17.60
CA TYR A 366 -2.06 1.95 18.24
C TYR A 366 -1.85 2.24 19.72
N ALA A 367 -1.13 1.37 20.42
CA ALA A 367 -0.78 1.58 21.83
C ALA A 367 0.09 2.84 22.01
N PHE A 368 1.12 3.01 21.18
CA PHE A 368 1.98 4.19 21.24
C PHE A 368 1.25 5.47 20.85
N TRP A 369 0.38 5.44 19.85
CA TRP A 369 -0.44 6.58 19.51
C TRP A 369 -1.39 6.95 20.66
N LEU A 370 -2.04 5.99 21.31
CA LEU A 370 -2.85 6.28 22.49
C LEU A 370 -2.02 6.87 23.64
N LEU A 371 -0.77 6.41 23.83
CA LEU A 371 0.14 7.04 24.80
C LEU A 371 0.48 8.48 24.41
N SER A 372 0.69 8.79 23.12
CA SER A 372 0.93 10.19 22.73
C SER A 372 -0.28 11.06 23.05
N GLN A 373 -1.50 10.57 22.81
CA GLN A 373 -2.73 11.29 23.20
C GLN A 373 -2.83 11.50 24.73
N TYR A 374 -2.42 10.50 25.51
CA TYR A 374 -2.33 10.63 26.96
C TYR A 374 -1.35 11.75 27.37
N TYR A 375 -0.12 11.72 26.86
CA TYR A 375 0.89 12.72 27.21
C TYR A 375 0.52 14.12 26.73
N THR A 376 -0.13 14.24 25.56
CA THR A 376 -0.75 15.49 25.10
C THR A 376 -1.76 16.01 26.13
N SER A 377 -2.65 15.16 26.64
CA SER A 377 -3.65 15.57 27.65
C SER A 377 -3.04 16.00 28.99
N CYS A 378 -1.81 15.55 29.28
CA CYS A 378 -1.02 15.93 30.46
C CYS A 378 -0.07 17.12 30.20
N ASN A 379 -0.11 17.75 29.02
CA ASN A 379 0.79 18.81 28.59
C ASN A 379 2.29 18.42 28.59
N MET A 380 2.58 17.14 28.31
CA MET A 380 3.92 16.54 28.22
C MET A 380 4.31 16.35 26.75
N ILE A 381 4.78 17.43 26.11
CA ILE A 381 4.92 17.51 24.65
C ILE A 381 6.04 16.60 24.12
N ASN A 382 7.18 16.55 24.81
CA ASN A 382 8.34 15.76 24.38
C ASN A 382 8.02 14.26 24.36
N GLU A 383 7.41 13.75 25.43
CA GLU A 383 6.98 12.37 25.54
C GLU A 383 5.88 12.06 24.51
N SER A 384 4.96 12.99 24.29
CA SER A 384 3.94 12.84 23.26
C SER A 384 4.56 12.63 21.88
N TYR A 385 5.49 13.50 21.48
CA TYR A 385 6.19 13.42 20.20
C TYR A 385 7.01 12.13 20.05
N GLU A 386 7.68 11.69 21.11
CA GLU A 386 8.43 10.42 21.13
C GLU A 386 7.52 9.23 20.82
N TYR A 387 6.36 9.15 21.49
CA TYR A 387 5.41 8.06 21.29
C TYR A 387 4.67 8.14 19.95
N GLU A 388 4.41 9.35 19.44
CA GLU A 388 3.87 9.55 18.09
C GLU A 388 4.85 9.01 17.04
N THR A 389 6.13 9.35 17.15
CA THR A 389 7.20 8.84 16.27
C THR A 389 7.29 7.31 16.33
N LYS A 390 7.23 6.72 17.53
CA LYS A 390 7.19 5.27 17.72
C LYS A 390 5.95 4.65 17.04
N ALA A 391 4.80 5.31 17.09
CA ALA A 391 3.59 4.85 16.43
C ALA A 391 3.77 4.84 14.91
N GLN A 392 4.24 5.94 14.32
CA GLN A 392 4.49 6.07 12.88
C GLN A 392 5.48 5.02 12.38
N ASN A 393 6.62 4.86 13.06
CA ASN A 393 7.64 3.88 12.70
C ASN A 393 7.09 2.44 12.67
N ASN A 394 6.26 2.07 13.66
CA ASN A 394 5.65 0.74 13.67
C ASN A 394 4.63 0.54 12.53
N LEU A 395 3.92 1.60 12.12
CA LEU A 395 2.99 1.53 10.98
C LEU A 395 3.74 1.47 9.64
N GLU A 396 4.86 2.17 9.50
CA GLU A 396 5.74 2.08 8.32
C GLU A 396 6.27 0.64 8.13
N LEU A 397 6.67 -0.04 9.22
CA LEU A 397 7.02 -1.47 9.16
C LEU A 397 5.86 -2.37 8.68
N CYS A 398 4.60 -1.96 8.88
CA CYS A 398 3.45 -2.69 8.31
C CYS A 398 3.35 -2.49 6.78
N LEU A 399 3.68 -1.29 6.28
CA LEU A 399 3.60 -0.95 4.86
C LEU A 399 4.58 -1.77 4.01
N ASP A 400 5.76 -2.10 4.55
CA ASP A 400 6.75 -2.94 3.87
C ASP A 400 6.21 -4.33 3.50
N ASN A 401 5.30 -4.86 4.31
CA ASN A 401 4.69 -6.17 4.08
C ASN A 401 3.67 -6.14 2.94
N ILE A 402 2.94 -5.06 2.76
CA ILE A 402 1.91 -4.93 1.71
C ILE A 402 2.62 -4.90 0.35
N SER A 403 2.35 -5.86 -0.53
CA SER A 403 3.08 -5.93 -1.81
C SER A 403 2.64 -4.91 -2.86
N ASP A 404 1.38 -4.48 -2.87
CA ASP A 404 0.85 -3.52 -3.83
C ASP A 404 1.03 -2.06 -3.35
N ILE A 405 1.61 -1.22 -4.21
CA ILE A 405 1.96 0.16 -3.85
C ILE A 405 0.74 1.06 -3.65
N GLU A 406 -0.35 0.82 -4.37
CA GLU A 406 -1.56 1.63 -4.22
C GLU A 406 -2.32 1.23 -2.96
N LEU A 407 -2.34 -0.07 -2.62
CA LEU A 407 -2.87 -0.52 -1.33
C LEU A 407 -2.05 0.00 -0.14
N ARG A 408 -0.72 0.15 -0.25
CA ARG A 408 0.10 0.86 0.77
C ARG A 408 -0.40 2.28 1.01
N ASN A 409 -0.62 3.03 -0.06
CA ASN A 409 -1.10 4.41 0.04
C ASN A 409 -2.49 4.49 0.70
N ASN A 410 -3.39 3.57 0.35
CA ASN A 410 -4.72 3.50 0.96
C ASN A 410 -4.65 3.08 2.43
N PHE A 411 -3.76 2.14 2.79
CA PHE A 411 -3.54 1.74 4.17
C PHE A 411 -3.16 2.92 5.06
N LYS A 412 -2.31 3.83 4.55
CA LYS A 412 -1.89 5.05 5.26
C LYS A 412 -3.03 6.09 5.37
N LYS A 413 -3.78 6.31 4.28
CA LYS A 413 -4.67 7.48 4.15
C LYS A 413 -6.14 7.23 4.51
N ASN A 414 -6.63 6.00 4.31
CA ASN A 414 -8.07 5.73 4.32
C ASN A 414 -8.54 4.94 5.55
N ILE A 415 -7.62 4.37 6.33
CA ILE A 415 -7.94 3.75 7.61
C ILE A 415 -7.94 4.85 8.68
N LEU A 416 -9.05 4.98 9.43
CA LEU A 416 -9.29 6.10 10.34
C LEU A 416 -8.13 6.35 11.30
N VAL A 417 -7.70 5.31 12.01
CA VAL A 417 -6.61 5.41 13.01
C VAL A 417 -5.27 5.70 12.33
N HIS A 418 -5.02 5.12 11.16
CA HIS A 418 -3.74 5.32 10.45
C HIS A 418 -3.62 6.76 9.94
N LYS A 419 -4.72 7.27 9.39
CA LYS A 419 -4.81 8.67 8.98
C LYS A 419 -4.45 9.58 10.16
N LYS A 420 -5.07 9.36 11.32
CA LYS A 420 -4.79 10.12 12.56
C LYS A 420 -3.31 10.07 12.95
N ILE A 421 -2.71 8.87 12.98
CA ILE A 421 -1.28 8.68 13.32
C ILE A 421 -0.34 9.44 12.38
N PHE A 422 -0.69 9.55 11.09
CA PHE A 422 0.18 10.15 10.08
C PHE A 422 -0.11 11.62 9.76
N THR A 423 -1.28 12.15 10.12
CA THR A 423 -1.67 13.52 9.76
C THR A 423 -1.78 14.47 10.95
N GLU A 424 -2.00 13.96 12.16
CA GLU A 424 -2.17 14.81 13.35
C GLU A 424 -0.90 14.77 14.15
N SER A 425 -0.10 15.84 14.05
CA SER A 425 1.00 16.03 14.98
C SER A 425 0.46 16.53 16.31
N SER A 426 0.92 15.90 17.38
CA SER A 426 0.69 16.36 18.74
C SER A 426 1.42 17.67 19.07
N VAL A 427 2.30 18.12 18.17
CA VAL A 427 3.06 19.36 18.29
C VAL A 427 2.46 20.39 17.33
N LYS A 428 1.89 21.47 17.86
CA LYS A 428 1.62 22.65 17.02
C LYS A 428 2.93 23.35 16.74
N ILE A 429 3.05 24.00 15.58
CA ILE A 429 4.23 24.81 15.25
C ILE A 429 4.52 25.81 16.38
N ASP A 430 3.47 26.39 16.97
CA ASP A 430 3.56 27.32 18.09
C ASP A 430 4.17 26.70 19.37
N ASP A 431 4.03 25.38 19.56
CA ASP A 431 4.59 24.67 20.72
C ASP A 431 6.10 24.37 20.56
N LEU A 432 6.66 24.52 19.35
CA LEU A 432 8.10 24.40 19.07
C LEU A 432 8.85 25.71 19.33
N PHE A 433 8.13 26.82 19.48
CA PHE A 433 8.69 28.14 19.72
C PHE A 433 8.23 28.63 21.10
N ASP A 434 9.08 28.45 22.11
CA ASP A 434 8.85 29.01 23.43
C ASP A 434 9.12 30.52 23.37
N PHE A 435 8.12 31.32 22.98
CA PHE A 435 8.23 32.78 22.93
C PHE A 435 8.38 33.43 24.32
N LYS A 436 8.36 32.64 25.41
CA LYS A 436 8.55 33.12 26.79
C LYS A 436 9.94 33.67 27.07
N ASP A 437 10.94 33.29 26.29
CA ASP A 437 12.28 33.90 26.38
C ASP A 437 12.34 35.32 25.80
N TYR A 438 11.29 35.79 25.12
CA TYR A 438 11.21 37.15 24.57
C TYR A 438 10.40 38.14 25.42
N GLU A 439 9.64 37.68 26.42
CA GLU A 439 8.82 38.56 27.26
C GLU A 439 9.51 39.04 28.55
N ASN A 440 10.73 38.56 28.85
CA ASN A 440 11.53 38.97 30.02
C ASN A 440 12.71 39.90 29.70
N ILE A 441 12.66 40.64 28.58
CA ILE A 441 13.54 41.80 28.38
C ILE A 441 12.73 43.06 28.74
N ASP A 442 12.66 43.30 30.05
CA ASP A 442 12.17 44.54 30.62
C ASP A 442 13.04 45.72 30.12
N ASN A 443 12.38 46.70 29.51
CA ASN A 443 12.57 48.14 29.69
C ASN A 443 14.00 48.73 29.71
N GLY A 444 14.86 48.39 28.74
CA GLY A 444 16.19 49.01 28.64
C GLY A 444 16.82 49.18 27.26
N ILE A 445 16.24 48.68 26.17
CA ILE A 445 16.90 48.74 24.84
C ILE A 445 15.90 49.13 23.75
N ALA A 446 15.22 50.26 23.95
CA ALA A 446 14.63 51.02 22.85
C ALA A 446 15.68 51.99 22.29
N GLN A 447 16.83 51.47 21.82
CA GLN A 447 17.87 52.18 21.06
C GLN A 447 18.99 51.18 20.70
N ASN A 448 18.81 50.41 19.62
CA ASN A 448 19.85 49.81 18.75
C ASN A 448 19.27 48.63 17.93
N LEU A 449 18.18 48.87 17.19
CA LEU A 449 17.65 47.92 16.20
C LEU A 449 18.18 48.14 14.78
N SER A 450 19.23 48.95 14.62
CA SER A 450 19.92 49.11 13.34
C SER A 450 21.10 48.12 13.26
N SER A 451 21.10 47.29 12.22
CA SER A 451 22.16 46.35 11.80
C SER A 451 22.20 44.96 12.47
N ILE A 452 21.26 44.08 12.12
CA ILE A 452 21.41 42.62 12.31
C ILE A 452 21.58 41.98 10.92
N ASN A 453 22.74 41.40 10.63
CA ASN A 453 22.97 40.63 9.40
C ASN A 453 22.38 39.21 9.51
N PHE A 454 22.10 38.56 8.39
CA PHE A 454 21.71 37.15 8.35
C PHE A 454 22.86 36.25 8.85
N LYS A 455 22.53 35.27 9.69
CA LYS A 455 23.49 34.29 10.26
C LYS A 455 23.98 33.26 9.23
N PHE A 456 23.35 33.19 8.06
CA PHE A 456 23.75 32.35 6.93
C PHE A 456 23.36 33.03 5.61
N CYS A 457 24.06 32.69 4.53
CA CYS A 457 23.76 33.19 3.20
C CYS A 457 22.48 32.56 2.67
N ILE A 458 21.49 33.39 2.34
CA ILE A 458 20.22 32.95 1.76
C ILE A 458 20.37 32.31 0.37
N ASN A 459 21.44 32.64 -0.36
CA ASN A 459 21.64 32.18 -1.73
C ASN A 459 22.42 30.85 -1.80
N CYS A 460 23.53 30.75 -1.05
CA CYS A 460 24.40 29.56 -1.11
C CYS A 460 24.41 28.71 0.17
N GLY A 461 23.67 29.11 1.21
CA GLY A 461 23.55 28.36 2.47
C GLY A 461 24.77 28.43 3.40
N LYS A 462 25.85 29.13 3.02
CA LYS A 462 27.07 29.22 3.83
C LYS A 462 26.87 30.07 5.08
N GLU A 463 27.31 29.59 6.24
CA GLU A 463 27.22 30.32 7.51
C GLU A 463 28.01 31.64 7.51
N ASN A 464 27.46 32.66 8.15
CA ASN A 464 28.06 33.98 8.33
C ASN A 464 28.64 34.11 9.74
N THR A 465 29.65 33.30 10.04
CA THR A 465 30.27 33.22 11.37
C THR A 465 30.93 34.52 11.80
N THR A 466 31.30 35.38 10.86
CA THR A 466 31.97 36.67 11.10
C THR A 466 30.99 37.86 11.16
N ASN A 467 29.68 37.61 11.08
CA ASN A 467 28.64 38.65 11.04
C ASN A 467 28.89 39.72 9.95
N SER A 468 29.47 39.30 8.83
CA SER A 468 29.79 40.15 7.68
C SER A 468 28.53 40.63 6.95
N THR A 469 28.62 41.76 6.26
CA THR A 469 27.51 42.32 5.47
C THR A 469 27.34 41.66 4.10
N PHE A 470 28.29 40.83 3.65
CA PHE A 470 28.22 40.11 2.38
C PHE A 470 28.75 38.69 2.53
N CYS A 471 28.16 37.74 1.82
CA CYS A 471 28.63 36.36 1.83
C CYS A 471 29.99 36.24 1.13
N LEU A 472 31.03 35.84 1.86
CA LEU A 472 32.38 35.66 1.32
C LEU A 472 32.50 34.59 0.21
N ALA A 473 31.48 33.75 0.00
CA ALA A 473 31.49 32.72 -1.03
C ALA A 473 30.80 33.12 -2.34
N CYS A 474 29.80 34.01 -2.29
CA CYS A 474 28.99 34.35 -3.46
C CYS A 474 28.61 35.83 -3.54
N ASN A 475 29.18 36.65 -2.66
CA ASN A 475 29.02 38.10 -2.58
C ASN A 475 27.57 38.60 -2.38
N THR A 476 26.66 37.73 -1.99
CA THR A 476 25.26 38.08 -1.69
C THR A 476 25.20 38.97 -0.45
N ASP A 477 24.45 40.07 -0.51
CA ASP A 477 24.21 40.97 0.64
C ASP A 477 23.51 40.20 1.77
N LEU A 478 23.98 40.37 3.00
CA LEU A 478 23.49 39.71 4.19
C LEU A 478 22.85 40.69 5.17
N LYS A 479 22.79 41.99 4.88
CA LYS A 479 22.02 42.93 5.69
C LYS A 479 20.54 42.58 5.57
N LYS A 480 19.86 42.38 6.70
CA LYS A 480 18.42 42.07 6.69
C LYS A 480 17.59 43.19 6.06
N ASP A 481 18.02 44.44 6.24
CA ASP A 481 17.34 45.62 5.70
C ASP A 481 17.41 45.70 4.16
N SER A 482 18.33 44.98 3.51
CA SER A 482 18.42 44.92 2.05
C SER A 482 17.33 44.05 1.39
N TYR A 483 16.52 43.33 2.18
CA TYR A 483 15.48 42.41 1.71
C TYR A 483 14.08 42.74 2.26
N GLN A 484 13.92 43.90 2.91
CA GLN A 484 12.62 44.40 3.40
C GLN A 484 11.83 45.15 2.33
#